data_AF-A0A3D5S2D0-F1
#
_entry.id   AF-A0A3D5S2D0-F1
#
_cell.length_a   1.000
_cell.length_b   1.000
_cell.length_c   1.000
_cell.angle_alpha   90.00
_cell.angle_beta   90.00
_cell.angle_gamma   90.00
#
_symmetry.space_group_name_H-M   'P 1'
#
loop_
_entity.id
_entity.type
_entity.pdbx_description
1 polymer ?
#
loop_
_entity_poly.entity_id
_entity_poly.type
_entity_poly.pdbx_seq_one_letter_code
_entity_poly.pdbx_strand_id
1 'polypeptide(L)' 'PTRIYMTGSCRSWIHYITLRSAHGTQKEHMQVAENAKKVFIEQFPTVSEALEWV' A
#
# COMPACT_ATOMS: atom_id res chain seq x y z
N PRO A 1 -18.84 -4.35 8.78
CA PRO A 1 -18.07 -4.97 7.68
C PRO A 1 -18.58 -4.49 6.30
N THR A 2 -17.67 -4.09 5.42
CA THR A 2 -17.96 -3.65 4.05
C THR A 2 -16.87 -4.18 3.11
N ARG A 3 -17.16 -4.25 1.80
CA ARG A 3 -16.21 -4.68 0.77
C ARG A 3 -16.23 -3.66 -0.36
N ILE A 4 -15.04 -3.26 -0.80
CA ILE A 4 -14.86 -2.36 -1.94
C ILE A 4 -13.79 -2.95 -2.86
N TYR A 5 -13.92 -2.68 -4.16
CA TYR A 5 -12.84 -2.86 -5.12
C TYR A 5 -12.15 -1.52 -5.33
N MET A 6 -10.84 -1.50 -5.17
CA MET A 6 -10.03 -0.30 -5.34
C MET A 6 -9.10 -0.51 -6.54
N THR A 7 -9.16 0.41 -7.50
CA THR A 7 -8.32 0.39 -8.70
C THR A 7 -7.52 1.67 -8.75
N GLY A 8 -6.25 1.57 -9.14
CA GLY A 8 -5.35 2.70 -9.25
C GLY A 8 -4.12 2.35 -10.08
N SER A 9 -3.45 3.38 -10.60
CA SER A 9 -2.14 3.20 -11.25
C SER A 9 -1.07 2.75 -10.24
N CYS A 10 0.04 2.18 -10.71
CA CYS A 10 1.19 1.87 -9.87
C CYS A 10 1.62 3.09 -9.01
N ARG A 11 1.73 4.28 -9.62
CA ARG A 11 2.01 5.54 -8.92
C ARG A 11 0.97 5.85 -7.83
N SER A 12 -0.32 5.69 -8.13
CA SER A 12 -1.39 5.96 -7.15
C SER A 12 -1.29 5.04 -5.93
N TRP A 13 -0.95 3.77 -6.14
CA TRP A 13 -0.73 2.81 -5.05
C TRP A 13 0.48 3.16 -4.20
N ILE A 14 1.60 3.58 -4.81
CA ILE A 14 2.78 4.03 -4.07
C ILE A 14 2.41 5.18 -3.12
N HIS A 15 1.74 6.23 -3.65
CA HIS A 15 1.32 7.37 -2.82
C HIS A 15 0.34 6.98 -1.73
N TYR A 16 -0.64 6.13 -2.04
CA TYR A 16 -1.63 5.66 -1.07
C TYR A 16 -0.97 4.90 0.08
N ILE A 17 -0.11 3.93 -0.24
CA ILE A 17 0.57 3.09 0.75
C ILE A 17 1.42 3.97 1.67
N THR A 18 2.31 4.80 1.11
CA THR A 18 3.22 5.66 1.89
C THR A 18 2.46 6.58 2.85
N LEU A 19 1.36 7.19 2.42
CA LEU A 19 0.59 8.10 3.27
C LEU A 19 -0.17 7.34 4.37
N ARG A 20 -0.73 6.16 4.05
CA ARG A 20 -1.62 5.42 4.95
C ARG A 20 -0.89 4.42 5.84
N SER A 21 0.38 4.14 5.61
CA SER A 21 1.26 3.41 6.54
C SER A 21 1.94 4.31 7.57
N ALA A 22 1.90 5.63 7.41
CA ALA A 22 2.64 6.57 8.24
C ALA A 22 2.03 6.79 9.64
N HIS A 23 2.88 7.21 10.59
CA HIS A 23 2.47 7.61 11.93
C HIS A 23 1.37 8.69 11.90
N GLY A 24 0.34 8.50 12.72
CA GLY A 24 -0.84 9.38 12.77
C GLY A 24 -2.04 8.88 11.96
N THR A 25 -1.86 7.85 11.12
CA THR A 25 -3.00 7.18 10.48
C THR A 25 -3.74 6.30 11.49
N GLN A 26 -5.07 6.27 11.39
CA GLN A 26 -5.92 5.37 12.18
C GLN A 26 -5.48 3.90 11.97
N LYS A 27 -5.37 3.13 13.05
CA LYS A 27 -4.79 1.77 13.04
C LYS A 27 -5.45 0.84 12.02
N GLU A 28 -6.76 0.88 11.89
CA GLU A 28 -7.51 0.04 10.95
C GLU A 28 -7.13 0.37 9.49
N HIS A 29 -6.97 1.64 9.16
CA HIS A 29 -6.56 2.06 7.81
C HIS A 29 -5.09 1.71 7.55
N MET A 30 -4.23 1.86 8.56
CA MET A 30 -2.83 1.44 8.47
C MET A 30 -2.72 -0.05 8.15
N GLN A 31 -3.53 -0.89 8.80
CA GLN A 31 -3.55 -2.33 8.51
C GLN A 31 -4.02 -2.65 7.08
N VAL A 32 -4.98 -1.91 6.54
CA VAL A 32 -5.39 -2.02 5.12
C VAL A 32 -4.24 -1.65 4.20
N ALA A 33 -3.54 -0.54 4.47
CA ALA A 33 -2.43 -0.07 3.66
C ALA A 33 -1.24 -1.05 3.69
N GLU A 34 -0.89 -1.59 4.85
CA GLU A 34 0.18 -2.60 4.99
C GLU A 34 -0.15 -3.91 4.27
N ASN A 35 -1.41 -4.35 4.31
CA ASN A 35 -1.84 -5.51 3.54
C ASN A 35 -1.78 -5.25 2.04
N ALA A 36 -2.18 -4.06 1.59
CA ALA A 36 -2.01 -3.65 0.19
C ALA A 36 -0.52 -3.58 -0.21
N LYS A 37 0.37 -3.11 0.69
CA LYS A 37 1.82 -3.07 0.47
C LYS A 37 2.40 -4.46 0.22
N LYS A 38 1.98 -5.48 0.97
CA LYS A 38 2.42 -6.87 0.75
C LYS A 38 2.07 -7.37 -0.65
N VAL A 39 0.83 -7.14 -1.09
CA VAL A 39 0.40 -7.48 -2.46
C VAL A 39 1.18 -6.67 -3.48
N PHE A 40 1.42 -5.39 -3.22
CA PHE A 40 2.22 -4.53 -4.11
C PHE A 40 3.65 -5.05 -4.27
N ILE A 41 4.30 -5.48 -3.18
CA ILE A 41 5.65 -6.08 -3.21
C ILE A 41 5.69 -7.33 -4.08
N GLU A 42 4.70 -8.21 -3.93
CA GLU A 42 4.59 -9.44 -4.72
C GLU A 42 4.40 -9.16 -6.21
N GLN A 43 3.54 -8.18 -6.56
CA GLN A 43 3.17 -7.89 -7.95
C GLN A 43 4.13 -6.93 -8.67
N PHE A 44 4.84 -6.07 -7.94
CA PHE A 44 5.76 -5.07 -8.47
C PHE A 44 7.13 -5.14 -7.77
N PRO A 45 7.87 -6.26 -7.90
CA PRO A 45 9.11 -6.49 -7.15
C PRO A 45 10.19 -5.45 -7.45
N THR A 46 10.44 -5.13 -8.73
CA THR A 46 11.46 -4.13 -9.13
C THR A 46 11.15 -2.74 -8.62
N VAL A 47 9.87 -2.35 -8.60
CA VAL A 47 9.46 -1.04 -8.07
C VAL A 47 9.62 -1.03 -6.55
N SER A 48 9.33 -2.15 -5.89
CA SER A 48 9.43 -2.27 -4.44
C SER A 48 10.87 -2.27 -3.96
N GLU A 49 11.79 -2.90 -4.70
CA GLU A 49 13.24 -2.79 -4.48
C GLU A 49 13.71 -1.33 -4.64
N ALA A 50 13.28 -0.64 -5.69
CA ALA A 50 13.60 0.77 -5.91
C ALA A 50 13.04 1.72 -4.83
N LEU A 51 12.01 1.29 -4.08
CA LEU A 51 11.41 2.02 -2.97
C LEU A 51 11.92 1.56 -1.60
N GLU A 52 12.88 0.63 -1.54
CA GLU A 52 13.40 0.04 -0.30
C GLU A 52 12.30 -0.60 0.56
N TRP A 53 11.34 -1.26 -0.09
CA TRP A 53 10.26 -1.99 0.58
C TRP A 53 10.53 -3.49 0.76
N VAL A 54 11.67 -3.96 0.24
CA VAL A 54 12.18 -5.33 0.32
C VAL A 54 13.64 -5.28 0.77
#